data_AF-A0A2V8LB66-F1
#
_entry.id   AF-A0A2V8LB66-F1
#
_cell.length_a   1.000
_cell.length_b   1.000
_cell.length_c   1.000
_cell.angle_alpha   90.00
_cell.angle_beta   90.00
_cell.angle_gamma   90.00
#
_symmetry.space_group_name_H-M   'P 1'
#
loop_
_entity.id
_entity.type
_entity.pdbx_description
1 polymer ?
#
loop_
_entity_poly.entity_id
_entity_poly.type
_entity_poly.pdbx_seq_one_letter_code
_entity_poly.pdbx_strand_id
1 'polypeptide(L)'
;RVFHHGAILYNAKSGIRSPKDLEGRTVGVHRGYTVTTGVWARSILQHEYGVDLKKVTWLLSGDEHVEEFRPPANVVPVEKGKKLEDMLASCEIPAAVNIELDHPDVKSLIANPKEAGFEALRARGHYPINHTVVVKDELLNTYPDLAADLFNAFVEAKRPYIERLQTDQIATPSKTDQTYKRVMDITGADPLPYGIEPNRQMIEAVVQYALEQDIVTHPFRMEDLFAKGTLDLVG
;
A
#
# COMPACT_ATOMS: atom_id res chain seq x y z
N ARG A 1 1.08 -6.98 -4.51
CA ARG A 1 1.81 -5.68 -4.60
C ARG A 1 1.01 -4.76 -5.51
N VAL A 2 1.05 -3.44 -5.31
CA VAL A 2 0.41 -2.43 -6.19
C VAL A 2 1.02 -1.06 -5.91
N PHE A 3 0.97 -0.13 -6.86
CA PHE A 3 1.56 1.21 -6.71
C PHE A 3 0.73 2.18 -5.85
N HIS A 4 -0.53 1.89 -5.57
CA HIS A 4 -1.44 2.74 -4.77
C HIS A 4 -1.71 4.17 -5.27
N HIS A 5 -1.07 4.61 -6.36
CA HIS A 5 -1.34 5.93 -6.97
C HIS A 5 -2.79 6.04 -7.49
N GLY A 6 -3.44 4.91 -7.78
CA GLY A 6 -4.85 4.85 -8.17
C GLY A 6 -5.81 4.60 -7.00
N ALA A 7 -5.33 4.57 -5.76
CA ALA A 7 -6.15 4.23 -4.60
C ALA A 7 -7.07 5.37 -4.16
N ILE A 8 -6.87 6.60 -4.65
CA ILE A 8 -7.64 7.77 -4.25
C ILE A 8 -8.53 8.20 -5.41
N LEU A 9 -9.84 8.16 -5.18
CA LEU A 9 -10.84 8.70 -6.08
C LEU A 9 -11.35 10.03 -5.54
N TYR A 10 -11.68 10.96 -6.43
CA TYR A 10 -12.30 12.24 -6.10
C TYR A 10 -13.53 12.50 -6.97
N ASN A 11 -14.47 13.27 -6.44
CA ASN A 11 -15.59 13.79 -7.20
C ASN A 11 -15.17 15.04 -7.96
N ALA A 12 -15.28 15.05 -9.29
CA ALA A 12 -14.86 16.14 -10.16
C ALA A 12 -15.63 17.45 -9.93
N LYS A 13 -16.79 17.41 -9.26
CA LYS A 13 -17.58 18.59 -8.88
C LYS A 13 -17.15 19.22 -7.55
N SER A 14 -16.23 18.59 -6.81
CA SER A 14 -15.77 19.04 -5.49
C SER A 14 -14.91 20.30 -5.50
N GLY A 15 -14.45 20.75 -6.67
CA GLY A 15 -13.53 21.86 -6.82
C GLY A 15 -12.06 21.52 -6.53
N ILE A 16 -11.74 20.25 -6.20
CA ILE A 16 -10.36 19.76 -6.08
C ILE A 16 -9.68 19.82 -7.46
N ARG A 17 -8.52 20.46 -7.54
CA ARG A 17 -7.69 20.57 -8.75
C ARG A 17 -6.35 19.86 -8.61
N SER A 18 -5.87 19.70 -7.39
CA SER A 18 -4.64 18.99 -7.05
C SER A 18 -4.79 18.26 -5.72
N PRO A 19 -3.94 17.25 -5.42
CA PRO A 19 -3.99 16.56 -4.14
C PRO A 19 -3.82 17.49 -2.93
N LYS A 20 -3.11 18.62 -3.08
CA LYS A 20 -2.92 19.65 -2.05
C LYS A 20 -4.25 20.28 -1.58
N ASP A 21 -5.26 20.32 -2.44
CA ASP A 21 -6.59 20.89 -2.11
C ASP A 21 -7.39 20.03 -1.13
N LEU A 22 -6.89 18.83 -0.77
CA LEU A 22 -7.47 18.01 0.28
C LEU A 22 -7.21 18.57 1.69
N GLU A 23 -6.22 19.45 1.86
CA GLU A 23 -6.00 20.12 3.14
C GLU A 23 -7.24 20.92 3.58
N GLY A 24 -7.68 20.70 4.82
CA GLY A 24 -8.89 21.29 5.37
C GLY A 24 -10.18 20.59 4.93
N ARG A 25 -10.10 19.46 4.21
CA ARG A 25 -11.26 18.68 3.77
C ARG A 25 -11.41 17.38 4.57
N THR A 26 -12.59 16.78 4.46
CA THR A 26 -12.89 15.44 4.96
C THR A 26 -12.72 14.43 3.82
N VAL A 27 -11.88 13.42 3.99
CA VAL A 27 -11.59 12.38 3.00
C VAL A 27 -11.95 11.02 3.56
N GLY A 28 -12.73 10.25 2.80
CA GLY A 28 -13.10 8.90 3.18
C GLY A 28 -11.90 7.94 3.16
N VAL A 29 -11.86 6.98 4.07
CA VAL A 29 -10.93 5.85 4.04
C VAL A 29 -11.75 4.58 4.24
N HIS A 30 -11.76 3.72 3.24
CA HIS A 30 -12.47 2.45 3.33
C HIS A 30 -11.78 1.51 4.33
N ARG A 31 -12.54 1.03 5.32
CA ARG A 31 -12.10 0.26 6.52
C ARG A 31 -11.42 1.13 7.59
N GLY A 32 -10.45 0.56 8.32
CA GLY A 32 -9.70 1.22 9.39
C GLY A 32 -8.55 2.09 8.88
N TYR A 33 -7.99 2.91 9.78
CA TYR A 33 -6.93 3.86 9.42
C TYR A 33 -5.61 3.16 9.09
N THR A 34 -5.33 2.04 9.77
CA THR A 34 -4.08 1.27 9.66
C THR A 34 -4.00 0.38 8.42
N VAL A 35 -5.06 0.32 7.58
CA VAL A 35 -5.07 -0.53 6.39
C VAL A 35 -3.96 -0.13 5.42
N THR A 36 -3.21 -1.12 4.91
CA THR A 36 -1.99 -0.90 4.12
C THR A 36 -2.19 0.01 2.90
N THR A 37 -3.30 -0.14 2.17
CA THR A 37 -3.63 0.76 1.04
C THR A 37 -3.77 2.21 1.48
N GLY A 38 -4.40 2.45 2.64
CA GLY A 38 -4.56 3.77 3.22
C GLY A 38 -3.22 4.40 3.59
N VAL A 39 -2.32 3.61 4.20
CA VAL A 39 -0.97 4.06 4.54
C VAL A 39 -0.22 4.53 3.30
N TRP A 40 -0.12 3.69 2.27
CA TRP A 40 0.59 4.04 1.03
C TRP A 40 -0.05 5.23 0.30
N ALA A 41 -1.38 5.27 0.19
CA ALA A 41 -2.08 6.36 -0.47
C ALA A 41 -1.81 7.71 0.22
N ARG A 42 -1.86 7.75 1.56
CA ARG A 42 -1.54 8.96 2.33
C ARG A 42 -0.06 9.34 2.23
N SER A 43 0.85 8.37 2.19
CA SER A 43 2.27 8.66 1.96
C SER A 43 2.52 9.26 0.59
N ILE A 44 1.83 8.81 -0.46
CA ILE A 44 1.91 9.42 -1.80
C ILE A 44 1.44 10.88 -1.73
N LEU A 45 0.30 11.15 -1.10
CA LEU A 45 -0.19 12.52 -0.90
C LEU A 45 0.86 13.41 -0.20
N GLN A 46 1.46 12.91 0.88
CA GLN A 46 2.40 13.66 1.69
C GLN A 46 3.75 13.89 0.98
N HIS A 47 4.36 12.83 0.47
CA HIS A 47 5.74 12.86 -0.03
C HIS A 47 5.84 13.29 -1.49
N GLU A 48 4.82 13.05 -2.33
CA GLU A 48 4.85 13.43 -3.75
C GLU A 48 4.11 14.73 -4.05
N TYR A 49 3.05 15.02 -3.28
CA TYR A 49 2.19 16.18 -3.50
C TYR A 49 2.22 17.18 -2.35
N GLY A 50 3.04 16.93 -1.32
CA GLY A 50 3.28 17.85 -0.22
C GLY A 50 2.06 18.05 0.68
N VAL A 51 1.08 17.15 0.70
CA VAL A 51 -0.13 17.27 1.53
C VAL A 51 0.23 17.12 3.01
N ASP A 52 -0.20 18.07 3.83
CA ASP A 52 -0.18 17.94 5.28
C ASP A 52 -1.37 17.09 5.74
N LEU A 53 -1.09 15.81 6.03
CA LEU A 53 -2.09 14.84 6.42
C LEU A 53 -2.82 15.21 7.72
N LYS A 54 -2.24 16.07 8.57
CA LYS A 54 -2.85 16.54 9.82
C LYS A 54 -3.96 17.57 9.58
N LYS A 55 -3.97 18.22 8.42
CA LYS A 55 -5.03 19.15 8.01
C LYS A 55 -6.21 18.46 7.34
N VAL A 56 -6.10 17.16 7.03
CA VAL A 56 -7.18 16.38 6.43
C VAL A 56 -7.94 15.66 7.55
N THR A 57 -9.27 15.70 7.51
CA THR A 57 -10.09 14.84 8.37
C THR A 57 -10.32 13.50 7.68
N TRP A 58 -9.93 12.38 8.30
CA TRP A 58 -10.03 11.04 7.72
C TRP A 58 -11.27 10.33 8.25
N LEU A 59 -12.23 10.06 7.36
CA LEU A 59 -13.51 9.46 7.69
C LEU A 59 -13.49 7.95 7.42
N LEU A 60 -13.48 7.13 8.47
CA LEU A 60 -13.33 5.67 8.36
C LEU A 60 -14.67 4.98 8.15
N SER A 61 -14.77 4.04 7.20
CA SER A 61 -16.02 3.28 6.98
C SER A 61 -16.18 2.01 7.80
N GLY A 62 -15.10 1.52 8.41
CA GLY A 62 -15.09 0.26 9.13
C GLY A 62 -14.28 0.32 10.40
N ASP A 63 -14.40 -0.75 11.18
CA ASP A 63 -13.71 -0.88 12.44
C ASP A 63 -12.19 -0.95 12.24
N GLU A 64 -11.48 -0.45 13.23
CA GLU A 64 -10.06 -0.68 13.33
C GLU A 64 -9.79 -2.16 13.65
N HIS A 65 -8.76 -2.73 13.03
CA HIS A 65 -8.39 -4.14 13.17
C HIS A 65 -7.17 -4.35 14.07
N VAL A 66 -6.53 -3.27 14.50
CA VAL A 66 -5.43 -3.27 15.47
C VAL A 66 -5.99 -2.76 16.80
N GLU A 67 -6.13 -3.65 17.78
CA GLU A 67 -6.79 -3.36 19.05
C GLU A 67 -6.06 -2.27 19.86
N GLU A 68 -4.74 -2.23 19.78
CA GLU A 68 -3.89 -1.27 20.48
C GLU A 68 -3.84 0.10 19.78
N PHE A 69 -4.24 0.19 18.50
CA PHE A 69 -4.15 1.44 17.75
C PHE A 69 -5.10 2.48 18.33
N ARG A 70 -4.60 3.72 18.42
CA ARG A 70 -5.38 4.87 18.88
C ARG A 70 -5.34 5.93 17.78
N PRO A 71 -6.48 6.22 17.12
CA PRO A 71 -6.50 7.17 16.03
C PRO A 71 -6.14 8.58 16.48
N PRO A 72 -5.39 9.35 15.67
CA PRO A 72 -5.25 10.79 15.83
C PRO A 72 -6.61 11.50 15.84
N ALA A 73 -6.66 12.72 16.41
CA ALA A 73 -7.91 13.46 16.59
C ALA A 73 -8.63 13.82 15.28
N ASN A 74 -7.91 13.89 14.15
CA ASN A 74 -8.46 14.12 12.82
C ASN A 74 -8.92 12.84 12.11
N VAL A 75 -8.90 11.69 12.78
CA VAL A 75 -9.39 10.41 12.25
C VAL A 75 -10.67 10.05 12.99
N VAL A 76 -11.78 10.00 12.27
CA VAL A 76 -13.13 9.86 12.85
C VAL A 76 -13.93 8.79 12.12
N PRO A 77 -14.81 8.04 12.82
CA PRO A 77 -15.66 7.06 12.17
C PRO A 77 -16.76 7.77 11.35
N VAL A 78 -17.17 7.13 10.26
CA VAL A 78 -18.37 7.52 9.52
C VAL A 78 -19.62 7.33 10.40
N GLU A 79 -20.61 8.19 10.20
CA GLU A 79 -21.91 8.04 10.85
C GLU A 79 -22.55 6.69 10.49
N LYS A 80 -23.13 6.01 11.49
CA LYS A 80 -23.76 4.70 11.31
C LYS A 80 -24.82 4.76 10.21
N GLY A 81 -24.68 3.88 9.21
CA GLY A 81 -25.62 3.76 8.09
C GLY A 81 -25.26 4.60 6.86
N LYS A 82 -24.27 5.50 6.95
CA LYS A 82 -23.70 6.15 5.76
C LYS A 82 -22.64 5.26 5.09
N LYS A 83 -22.53 5.37 3.77
CA LYS A 83 -21.55 4.68 2.94
C LYS A 83 -20.65 5.70 2.24
N LEU A 84 -19.34 5.47 2.25
CA LEU A 84 -18.39 6.40 1.64
C LEU A 84 -18.61 6.53 0.12
N GLU A 85 -19.04 5.47 -0.55
CA GLU A 85 -19.39 5.45 -1.96
C GLU A 85 -20.51 6.45 -2.27
N ASP A 86 -21.58 6.45 -1.47
CA ASP A 86 -22.74 7.34 -1.63
C ASP A 86 -22.35 8.80 -1.31
N MET A 87 -21.54 9.00 -0.26
CA MET A 87 -21.04 10.32 0.11
C MET A 87 -20.10 10.89 -0.97
N LEU A 88 -19.27 10.05 -1.58
CA LEU A 88 -18.38 10.46 -2.68
C LEU A 88 -19.17 10.75 -3.95
N ALA A 89 -20.12 9.88 -4.33
CA ALA A 89 -20.95 10.06 -5.52
C ALA A 89 -21.78 11.35 -5.46
N SER A 90 -22.36 11.64 -4.29
CA SER A 90 -23.15 12.86 -4.04
C SER A 90 -22.29 14.12 -3.81
N CYS A 91 -20.96 13.99 -3.77
CA CYS A 91 -20.02 15.05 -3.45
C CYS A 91 -20.16 15.63 -2.02
N GLU A 92 -20.76 14.88 -1.08
CA GLU A 92 -20.73 15.19 0.36
C GLU A 92 -19.30 15.16 0.89
N ILE A 93 -18.47 14.22 0.41
CA ILE A 93 -17.01 14.24 0.57
C ILE A 93 -16.33 14.41 -0.79
N PRO A 94 -15.23 15.19 -0.87
CA PRO A 94 -14.53 15.44 -2.12
C PRO A 94 -13.75 14.23 -2.64
N ALA A 95 -13.27 13.36 -1.76
CA ALA A 95 -12.42 12.22 -2.12
C ALA A 95 -12.55 11.07 -1.12
N ALA A 96 -12.20 9.86 -1.56
CA ALA A 96 -12.08 8.70 -0.72
C ALA A 96 -10.94 7.77 -1.18
N VAL A 97 -10.36 7.06 -0.22
CA VAL A 97 -9.26 6.11 -0.40
C VAL A 97 -9.79 4.67 -0.35
N ASN A 98 -9.28 3.83 -1.25
CA ASN A 98 -9.54 2.39 -1.32
C ASN A 98 -11.03 2.05 -1.56
N ILE A 99 -11.69 2.84 -2.41
CA ILE A 99 -13.08 2.66 -2.86
C ILE A 99 -13.09 2.21 -4.32
N GLU A 100 -13.98 1.29 -4.65
CA GLU A 100 -14.32 0.92 -6.02
C GLU A 100 -15.71 1.49 -6.35
N LEU A 101 -15.77 2.50 -7.20
CA LEU A 101 -17.00 3.17 -7.59
C LEU A 101 -16.95 3.57 -9.06
N ASP A 102 -17.89 3.07 -9.86
CA ASP A 102 -18.11 3.51 -11.23
C ASP A 102 -19.19 4.60 -11.25
N HIS A 103 -18.79 5.84 -11.45
CA HIS A 103 -19.69 7.00 -11.46
C HIS A 103 -19.12 8.10 -12.39
N PRO A 104 -19.94 8.76 -13.24
CA PRO A 104 -19.46 9.69 -14.26
C PRO A 104 -18.68 10.89 -13.70
N ASP A 105 -19.01 11.30 -12.48
CA ASP A 105 -18.31 12.40 -11.78
C ASP A 105 -17.13 11.95 -10.93
N VAL A 106 -16.90 10.65 -10.73
CA VAL A 106 -15.83 10.14 -9.87
C VAL A 106 -14.63 9.71 -10.72
N LYS A 107 -13.45 10.21 -10.36
CA LYS A 107 -12.22 10.00 -11.14
C LYS A 107 -11.04 9.71 -10.21
N SER A 108 -9.97 9.15 -10.76
CA SER A 108 -8.69 9.04 -10.05
C SER A 108 -8.15 10.44 -9.73
N LEU A 109 -7.76 10.68 -8.48
CA LEU A 109 -7.19 11.96 -8.04
C LEU A 109 -5.84 12.23 -8.70
N ILE A 110 -5.01 11.20 -8.80
CA ILE A 110 -3.75 11.25 -9.54
C ILE A 110 -4.05 10.89 -10.99
N ALA A 111 -3.64 11.77 -11.91
CA ALA A 111 -3.78 11.53 -13.34
C ALA A 111 -2.87 10.37 -13.77
N ASN A 112 -3.37 9.52 -14.68
CA ASN A 112 -2.65 8.34 -15.18
C ASN A 112 -1.96 7.53 -14.05
N PRO A 113 -2.70 7.06 -13.04
CA PRO A 113 -2.12 6.52 -11.80
C PRO A 113 -1.19 5.33 -12.04
N LYS A 114 -1.42 4.54 -13.10
CA LYS A 114 -0.53 3.45 -13.49
C LYS A 114 0.85 3.97 -13.92
N GLU A 115 0.90 5.05 -14.69
CA GLU A 115 2.18 5.65 -15.11
C GLU A 115 2.87 6.38 -13.98
N ALA A 116 2.13 7.13 -13.16
CA ALA A 116 2.69 7.76 -11.96
C ALA A 116 3.37 6.71 -11.06
N GLY A 117 2.77 5.52 -10.91
CA GLY A 117 3.40 4.40 -10.20
C GLY A 117 4.71 3.91 -10.83
N PHE A 118 4.80 3.84 -12.16
CA PHE A 118 6.06 3.48 -12.83
C PHE A 118 7.11 4.59 -12.78
N GLU A 119 6.71 5.85 -12.80
CA GLU A 119 7.61 6.99 -12.58
C GLU A 119 8.17 6.97 -11.16
N ALA A 120 7.32 6.72 -10.17
CA ALA A 120 7.73 6.49 -8.79
C ALA A 120 8.71 5.31 -8.65
N LEU A 121 8.47 4.20 -9.36
CA LEU A 121 9.41 3.07 -9.39
C LEU A 121 10.78 3.49 -9.94
N ARG A 122 10.81 4.24 -11.05
CA ARG A 122 12.07 4.73 -11.63
C ARG A 122 12.81 5.69 -10.71
N ALA A 123 12.07 6.54 -9.99
CA ALA A 123 12.66 7.57 -9.14
C ALA A 123 13.12 7.03 -7.76
N ARG A 124 12.34 6.13 -7.15
CA ARG A 124 12.55 5.68 -5.76
C ARG A 124 12.92 4.20 -5.62
N GLY A 125 12.87 3.43 -6.71
CA GLY A 125 13.43 2.08 -6.76
C GLY A 125 12.60 0.97 -6.12
N HIS A 126 11.37 1.22 -5.64
CA HIS A 126 10.57 0.17 -5.01
C HIS A 126 9.13 0.04 -5.50
N TYR A 127 8.65 -1.21 -5.54
CA TYR A 127 7.27 -1.58 -5.82
C TYR A 127 6.57 -2.04 -4.52
N PRO A 128 5.57 -1.29 -3.99
CA PRO A 128 5.07 -1.51 -2.62
C PRO A 128 4.54 -2.92 -2.32
N ILE A 129 4.89 -3.42 -1.12
CA ILE A 129 4.37 -4.67 -0.54
C ILE A 129 3.09 -4.39 0.26
N ASN A 130 2.10 -5.28 0.09
CA ASN A 130 0.85 -5.24 0.86
C ASN A 130 0.71 -6.40 1.85
N HIS A 131 1.39 -7.52 1.60
CA HIS A 131 1.20 -8.76 2.37
C HIS A 131 2.55 -9.36 2.74
N THR A 132 2.62 -9.88 3.96
CA THR A 132 3.74 -10.64 4.50
C THR A 132 3.21 -11.96 5.06
N VAL A 133 4.08 -12.96 5.16
CA VAL A 133 3.79 -14.20 5.90
C VAL A 133 4.22 -13.99 7.34
N VAL A 134 3.33 -14.27 8.27
CA VAL A 134 3.60 -14.19 9.71
C VAL A 134 3.50 -15.57 10.33
N VAL A 135 4.40 -15.86 11.27
CA VAL A 135 4.45 -17.13 12.00
C VAL A 135 4.40 -16.81 13.48
N LYS A 136 3.63 -17.56 14.26
CA LYS A 136 3.56 -17.38 15.71
C LYS A 136 4.94 -17.64 16.34
N ASP A 137 5.34 -16.80 17.29
CA ASP A 137 6.62 -16.92 17.99
C ASP A 137 6.82 -18.29 18.64
N GLU A 138 5.75 -18.88 19.21
CA GLU A 138 5.80 -20.23 19.80
C GLU A 138 6.25 -21.31 18.80
N LEU A 139 5.85 -21.18 17.52
CA LEU A 139 6.25 -22.11 16.47
C LEU A 139 7.70 -21.87 16.03
N LEU A 140 8.12 -20.60 15.93
CA LEU A 140 9.52 -20.27 15.62
C LEU A 140 10.48 -20.75 16.71
N ASN A 141 10.06 -20.66 17.98
CA ASN A 141 10.83 -21.17 19.12
C ASN A 141 10.89 -22.70 19.14
N THR A 142 9.80 -23.38 18.75
CA THR A 142 9.73 -24.86 18.73
C THR A 142 10.46 -25.44 17.52
N TYR A 143 10.41 -24.76 16.36
CA TYR A 143 10.98 -25.19 15.10
C TYR A 143 11.89 -24.10 14.51
N PRO A 144 13.17 -24.04 14.93
CA PRO A 144 14.07 -22.93 14.57
C PRO A 144 14.28 -22.72 13.06
N ASP A 145 14.21 -23.78 12.26
CA ASP A 145 14.41 -23.74 10.80
C ASP A 145 13.12 -23.38 10.03
N LEU A 146 11.95 -23.37 10.68
CA LEU A 146 10.64 -23.21 10.05
C LEU A 146 10.54 -21.95 9.18
N ALA A 147 11.10 -20.83 9.64
CA ALA A 147 11.04 -19.58 8.89
C ALA A 147 11.83 -19.65 7.58
N ALA A 148 13.02 -20.25 7.61
CA ALA A 148 13.86 -20.44 6.42
C ALA A 148 13.23 -21.46 5.46
N ASP A 149 12.66 -22.55 5.98
CA ASP A 149 11.95 -23.55 5.18
C ASP A 149 10.74 -22.94 4.45
N LEU A 150 9.93 -22.14 5.16
CA LEU A 150 8.81 -21.42 4.54
C LEU A 150 9.30 -20.44 3.49
N PHE A 151 10.33 -19.65 3.79
CA PHE A 151 10.91 -18.71 2.84
C PHE A 151 11.31 -19.42 1.54
N ASN A 152 12.11 -20.49 1.65
CA ASN A 152 12.60 -21.26 0.51
C ASN A 152 11.45 -21.91 -0.27
N ALA A 153 10.43 -22.44 0.42
CA ALA A 153 9.26 -23.00 -0.23
C ALA A 153 8.51 -21.97 -1.09
N PHE A 154 8.36 -20.73 -0.62
CA PHE A 154 7.74 -19.66 -1.41
C PHE A 154 8.63 -19.20 -2.58
N VAL A 155 9.95 -19.11 -2.39
CA VAL A 155 10.90 -18.83 -3.48
C VAL A 155 10.76 -19.87 -4.59
N GLU A 156 10.79 -21.16 -4.24
CA GLU A 156 10.63 -22.25 -5.19
C GLU A 156 9.26 -22.24 -5.88
N ALA A 157 8.18 -21.96 -5.15
CA ALA A 157 6.84 -21.88 -5.71
C ALA A 157 6.69 -20.72 -6.71
N LYS A 158 7.37 -19.58 -6.48
CA LYS A 158 7.33 -18.39 -7.34
C LYS A 158 8.15 -18.57 -8.63
N ARG A 159 9.28 -19.29 -8.56
CA ARG A 159 10.27 -19.39 -9.65
C ARG A 159 9.68 -19.72 -11.04
N PRO A 160 8.82 -20.74 -11.23
CA PRO A 160 8.28 -21.06 -12.55
C PRO A 160 7.40 -19.93 -13.14
N TYR A 161 6.79 -19.11 -12.30
CA TYR A 161 6.03 -17.95 -12.76
C TYR A 161 6.96 -16.84 -13.27
N ILE A 162 8.05 -16.54 -12.54
CA ILE A 162 9.03 -15.53 -12.94
C ILE A 162 9.75 -15.93 -14.23
N GLU A 163 10.14 -17.20 -14.37
CA GLU A 163 10.77 -17.70 -15.61
C GLU A 163 9.85 -17.53 -16.82
N ARG A 164 8.56 -17.88 -16.70
CA ARG A 164 7.57 -17.69 -17.78
C ARG A 164 7.35 -16.22 -18.11
N LEU A 165 7.38 -15.34 -17.11
CA LEU A 165 7.25 -13.89 -17.29
C LEU A 165 8.48 -13.30 -18.00
N GLN A 166 9.68 -13.73 -17.62
CA GLN A 166 10.95 -13.32 -18.22
C GLN A 166 11.04 -13.73 -19.69
N THR A 167 10.61 -14.95 -20.00
CA THR A 167 10.71 -15.56 -21.34
C THR A 167 9.48 -15.36 -22.22
N ASP A 168 8.53 -14.54 -21.78
CA ASP A 168 7.28 -14.22 -22.50
C ASP A 168 6.43 -15.46 -22.87
N GLN A 169 6.41 -16.46 -21.99
CA GLN A 169 5.70 -17.75 -22.17
C GLN A 169 4.29 -17.78 -21.56
N ILE A 170 3.78 -16.63 -21.09
CA ILE A 170 2.39 -16.54 -20.59
C ILE A 170 1.45 -16.34 -21.79
N ALA A 171 0.69 -17.38 -22.15
CA ALA A 171 -0.15 -17.39 -23.35
C ALA A 171 -1.25 -16.30 -23.39
N THR A 172 -1.79 -15.91 -22.24
CA THR A 172 -2.80 -14.84 -22.13
C THR A 172 -2.48 -13.97 -20.92
N PRO A 173 -1.59 -12.98 -21.06
CA PRO A 173 -1.14 -12.16 -19.93
C PRO A 173 -2.28 -11.31 -19.36
N SER A 174 -2.53 -11.49 -18.06
CA SER A 174 -3.44 -10.62 -17.28
C SER A 174 -2.88 -9.20 -17.14
N LYS A 175 -3.70 -8.27 -16.65
CA LYS A 175 -3.25 -6.91 -16.30
C LYS A 175 -2.12 -6.91 -15.25
N THR A 176 -2.14 -7.89 -14.36
CA THR A 176 -1.11 -8.10 -13.34
C THR A 176 0.20 -8.56 -13.99
N ASP A 177 0.16 -9.54 -14.90
CA ASP A 177 1.34 -10.03 -15.61
C ASP A 177 2.01 -8.91 -16.40
N GLN A 178 1.23 -8.11 -17.13
CA GLN A 178 1.73 -6.95 -17.88
C GLN A 178 2.38 -5.90 -16.96
N THR A 179 1.85 -5.74 -15.74
CA THR A 179 2.42 -4.81 -14.75
C THR A 179 3.75 -5.34 -14.24
N TYR A 180 3.82 -6.62 -13.87
CA TYR A 180 5.05 -7.24 -13.38
C TYR A 180 6.13 -7.30 -14.46
N LYS A 181 5.78 -7.59 -15.72
CA LYS A 181 6.72 -7.51 -16.85
C LYS A 181 7.31 -6.11 -16.97
N ARG A 182 6.49 -5.07 -16.88
CA ARG A 182 6.98 -3.69 -16.93
C ARG A 182 7.82 -3.30 -15.72
N VAL A 183 7.50 -3.78 -14.52
CA VAL A 183 8.36 -3.60 -13.33
C VAL A 183 9.72 -4.27 -13.57
N MET A 184 9.73 -5.48 -14.13
CA MET A 184 10.95 -6.22 -14.49
C MET A 184 11.76 -5.47 -15.54
N ASP A 185 11.13 -4.93 -16.59
CA ASP A 185 11.81 -4.14 -17.63
C ASP A 185 12.42 -2.83 -17.08
N ILE A 186 11.76 -2.19 -16.11
CA ILE A 186 12.24 -0.96 -15.46
C ILE A 186 13.42 -1.24 -14.52
N THR A 187 13.35 -2.33 -13.76
CA THR A 187 14.32 -2.63 -12.69
C THR A 187 15.45 -3.54 -13.14
N GLY A 188 15.28 -4.28 -14.24
CA GLY A 188 16.19 -5.33 -14.67
C GLY A 188 16.24 -6.54 -13.72
N ALA A 189 15.28 -6.66 -12.80
CA ALA A 189 15.31 -7.65 -11.72
C ALA A 189 13.95 -8.37 -11.56
N ASP A 190 13.90 -9.35 -10.66
CA ASP A 190 12.64 -9.98 -10.25
C ASP A 190 11.64 -8.91 -9.76
N PRO A 191 10.42 -8.81 -10.32
CA PRO A 191 9.40 -7.85 -9.89
C PRO A 191 8.75 -8.21 -8.54
N LEU A 192 9.00 -9.41 -8.01
CA LEU A 192 8.45 -9.96 -6.78
C LEU A 192 9.54 -10.52 -5.85
N PRO A 193 10.61 -9.77 -5.54
CA PRO A 193 11.72 -10.32 -4.77
C PRO A 193 11.28 -10.58 -3.33
N TYR A 194 11.76 -11.67 -2.76
CA TYR A 194 11.65 -12.03 -1.35
C TYR A 194 12.98 -11.77 -0.65
N GLY A 195 12.88 -11.45 0.64
CA GLY A 195 14.04 -11.10 1.46
C GLY A 195 14.07 -9.62 1.83
N ILE A 196 14.87 -9.32 2.86
CA ILE A 196 14.99 -7.96 3.40
C ILE A 196 15.76 -7.08 2.42
N GLU A 197 16.95 -7.51 2.01
CA GLU A 197 17.85 -6.66 1.21
C GLU A 197 17.23 -6.11 -0.08
N PRO A 198 16.63 -6.93 -0.98
CA PRO A 198 15.99 -6.39 -2.18
C PRO A 198 14.76 -5.51 -1.91
N ASN A 199 14.23 -5.52 -0.67
CA ASN A 199 13.06 -4.74 -0.26
C ASN A 199 13.38 -3.69 0.81
N ARG A 200 14.66 -3.51 1.19
CA ARG A 200 15.06 -2.74 2.37
C ARG A 200 14.49 -1.33 2.35
N GLN A 201 14.69 -0.60 1.26
CA GLN A 201 14.19 0.76 1.09
C GLN A 201 12.66 0.85 1.23
N MET A 202 11.94 -0.15 0.74
CA MET A 202 10.47 -0.19 0.83
C MET A 202 10.01 -0.47 2.27
N ILE A 203 10.71 -1.36 2.98
CA ILE A 203 10.41 -1.67 4.38
C ILE A 203 10.72 -0.44 5.26
N GLU A 204 11.87 0.20 5.06
CA GLU A 204 12.24 1.43 5.77
C GLU A 204 11.21 2.53 5.53
N ALA A 205 10.79 2.71 4.27
CA ALA A 205 9.77 3.68 3.90
C ALA A 205 8.44 3.40 4.61
N VAL A 206 7.94 2.16 4.62
CA VAL A 206 6.65 1.88 5.29
C VAL A 206 6.72 2.02 6.80
N VAL A 207 7.87 1.73 7.44
CA VAL A 207 8.10 2.01 8.86
C VAL A 207 8.08 3.52 9.13
N GLN A 208 8.78 4.30 8.31
CA GLN A 208 8.75 5.77 8.41
C GLN A 208 7.32 6.31 8.23
N TYR A 209 6.61 5.84 7.22
CA TYR A 209 5.24 6.29 6.93
C TYR A 209 4.25 5.93 8.05
N ALA A 210 4.41 4.76 8.66
CA ALA A 210 3.59 4.38 9.81
C ALA A 210 3.87 5.32 11.00
N LEU A 211 5.12 5.75 11.20
CA LEU A 211 5.47 6.70 12.27
C LEU A 211 4.92 8.10 11.98
N GLU A 212 5.07 8.61 10.75
CA GLU A 212 4.58 9.94 10.34
C GLU A 212 3.05 10.06 10.40
N GLN A 213 2.35 8.93 10.25
CA GLN A 213 0.89 8.84 10.34
C GLN A 213 0.41 8.46 11.74
N ASP A 214 1.28 8.46 12.75
CA ASP A 214 0.96 8.14 14.15
C ASP A 214 0.37 6.71 14.32
N ILE A 215 0.66 5.78 13.41
CA ILE A 215 0.24 4.36 13.47
C ILE A 215 1.13 3.58 14.45
N VAL A 216 2.43 3.88 14.45
CA VAL A 216 3.40 3.37 15.42
C VAL A 216 4.00 4.53 16.21
N THR A 217 4.42 4.27 17.43
CA THR A 217 4.96 5.31 18.33
C THR A 217 6.49 5.42 18.31
N HIS A 218 7.15 4.45 17.69
CA HIS A 218 8.61 4.38 17.55
C HIS A 218 8.96 3.62 16.27
N PRO A 219 10.15 3.87 15.68
CA PRO A 219 10.61 3.11 14.53
C PRO A 219 11.00 1.69 14.96
N PHE A 220 10.81 0.73 14.04
CA PHE A 220 11.26 -0.65 14.19
C PHE A 220 12.49 -0.90 13.31
N ARG A 221 13.41 -1.73 13.80
CA ARG A 221 14.53 -2.24 13.00
C ARG A 221 14.10 -3.49 12.25
N MET A 222 14.85 -3.84 11.20
CA MET A 222 14.60 -5.07 10.44
C MET A 222 14.64 -6.31 11.33
N GLU A 223 15.55 -6.34 12.30
CA GLU A 223 15.69 -7.47 13.22
C GLU A 223 14.53 -7.57 14.23
N ASP A 224 13.78 -6.48 14.42
CA ASP A 224 12.59 -6.47 15.28
C ASP A 224 11.34 -6.98 14.52
N LEU A 225 11.37 -6.89 13.18
CA LEU A 225 10.22 -7.19 12.31
C LEU A 225 10.24 -8.59 11.71
N PHE A 226 11.42 -9.16 11.48
CA PHE A 226 11.59 -10.41 10.75
C PHE A 226 12.28 -11.48 11.59
N ALA A 227 11.91 -12.74 11.35
CA ALA A 227 12.50 -13.87 12.04
C ALA A 227 14.02 -13.94 11.79
N LYS A 228 14.80 -14.25 12.83
CA LYS A 228 16.26 -14.31 12.78
C LYS A 228 16.80 -15.18 11.64
N GLY A 229 16.15 -16.32 11.38
CA GLY A 229 16.54 -17.26 10.33
C GLY A 229 16.31 -16.75 8.89
N THR A 230 15.70 -15.58 8.70
CA THR A 230 15.38 -15.02 7.39
C THR A 230 16.13 -13.72 7.06
N LEU A 231 16.92 -13.18 7.99
CA LEU A 231 17.49 -11.83 7.86
C LEU A 231 18.41 -11.68 6.63
N ASP A 232 19.17 -12.73 6.31
CA ASP A 232 20.14 -12.74 5.21
C ASP A 232 19.62 -13.48 3.96
N LEU A 233 18.38 -13.95 3.97
CA LEU A 233 17.79 -14.69 2.84
C LEU A 233 17.31 -13.74 1.75
N VAL A 234 17.56 -14.13 0.50
CA VAL A 234 17.13 -13.43 -0.72
C VAL A 234 16.65 -14.45 -1.75
N GLY A 235 15.54 -14.18 -2.42
CA GLY A 235 15.02 -15.03 -3.50
C GLY A 235 13.83 -14.46 -4.24
#